data_AF-A0A1G6GMB4-F1
#
_entry.id   AF-A0A1G6GMB4-F1
#
_cell.length_a   1.000
_cell.length_b   1.000
_cell.length_c   1.000
_cell.angle_alpha   90.00
_cell.angle_beta   90.00
_cell.angle_gamma   90.00
#
_symmetry.space_group_name_H-M   'P 1'
#
loop_
_entity.id
_entity.type
_entity.pdbx_description
1 polymer ?
#
loop_
_entity_poly.entity_id
_entity_poly.type
_entity_poly.pdbx_seq_one_letter_code
_entity_poly.pdbx_strand_id
1 'polypeptide(L)'
;MGRLIVSETSSFDIEDRLLSHLRLVIMNKFRRGESFMLQLPQSDRGQRSVWLHPASPLVIQFFGGRQPSIDRNLVEELMTQASSPDGLTLRSTT
;
A
#
# COMPACT_ATOMS: atom_id res chain seq x y z
N MET A 1 -11.54 -2.13 8.25
CA MET A 1 -11.02 -2.27 6.88
C MET A 1 -11.02 -0.89 6.26
N GLY A 2 -10.06 -0.63 5.38
CA GLY A 2 -9.95 0.58 4.58
C GLY A 2 -9.74 0.21 3.12
N ARG A 3 -9.61 1.23 2.26
CA ARG A 3 -9.51 1.05 0.81
C ARG A 3 -8.40 1.89 0.22
N LEU A 4 -7.59 1.25 -0.63
CA LEU A 4 -6.64 1.91 -1.53
C LEU A 4 -7.27 1.96 -2.92
N ILE A 5 -7.36 3.15 -3.51
CA ILE A 5 -7.92 3.36 -4.86
C ILE A 5 -6.83 4.00 -5.72
N VAL A 6 -6.44 3.30 -6.78
CA VAL A 6 -5.38 3.73 -7.71
C VAL A 6 -5.96 4.13 -9.07
N SER A 7 -7.12 3.58 -9.44
CA SER A 7 -7.90 3.99 -10.60
C SER A 7 -9.36 3.62 -10.41
N GLU A 8 -10.24 4.02 -11.34
CA GLU A 8 -11.66 3.68 -11.34
C GLU A 8 -11.93 2.17 -11.29
N THR A 9 -11.02 1.37 -11.86
CA THR A 9 -11.15 -0.09 -11.95
C THR A 9 -10.23 -0.84 -10.98
N SER A 10 -9.39 -0.11 -10.22
CA SER A 10 -8.39 -0.69 -9.32
C SER A 10 -8.53 -0.12 -7.91
N SER A 11 -9.37 -0.79 -7.12
CA SER A 11 -9.52 -0.56 -5.69
C SER A 11 -9.24 -1.84 -4.91
N PHE A 12 -8.62 -1.71 -3.73
CA PHE A 12 -8.21 -2.82 -2.89
C PHE A 12 -8.66 -2.57 -1.46
N ASP A 13 -9.36 -3.55 -0.89
CA ASP A 13 -9.68 -3.55 0.54
C ASP A 13 -8.47 -4.08 1.32
N ILE A 14 -8.04 -3.31 2.31
CA ILE A 14 -6.84 -3.58 3.12
C ILE A 14 -7.20 -3.36 4.58
N GLU A 15 -6.65 -4.17 5.49
CA GLU A 15 -6.80 -3.94 6.92
C GLU A 15 -6.29 -2.55 7.31
N ASP A 16 -7.03 -1.81 8.15
CA ASP A 16 -6.72 -0.42 8.49
C ASP A 16 -5.30 -0.28 9.06
N ARG A 17 -4.86 -1.26 9.87
CA ARG A 17 -3.51 -1.29 10.42
C ARG A 17 -2.50 -1.31 9.28
N LEU A 18 -2.54 -2.32 8.41
CA LEU A 18 -1.63 -2.44 7.27
C LEU A 18 -1.69 -1.21 6.35
N LEU A 19 -2.90 -0.72 6.05
CA LEU A 19 -3.12 0.48 5.22
C LEU A 19 -2.48 1.73 5.82
N SER A 20 -2.47 1.86 7.16
CA SER A 20 -1.82 2.99 7.84
C SER A 20 -0.30 3.00 7.67
N HIS A 21 0.33 1.82 7.69
CA HIS A 21 1.77 1.68 7.45
C HIS A 21 2.09 1.91 5.97
N LEU A 22 1.30 1.32 5.08
CA LEU A 22 1.42 1.52 3.64
C LEU A 22 1.28 3.00 3.25
N ARG A 23 0.34 3.74 3.88
CA ARG A 23 0.19 5.19 3.67
C ARG A 23 1.50 5.94 3.96
N LEU A 24 2.20 5.60 5.04
CA LEU A 24 3.47 6.25 5.38
C LEU A 24 4.55 5.95 4.34
N VAL A 25 4.62 4.70 3.88
CA VAL A 25 5.56 4.25 2.82
C VAL A 25 5.30 5.01 1.52
N ILE A 26 4.04 5.01 1.04
CA ILE A 26 3.63 5.73 -0.17
C ILE A 26 3.99 7.21 -0.05
N MET A 27 3.63 7.86 1.06
CA MET A 27 3.91 9.28 1.27
C MET A 27 5.40 9.59 1.29
N ASN A 28 6.22 8.73 1.92
CA ASN A 28 7.67 8.91 1.95
C ASN A 28 8.28 8.83 0.54
N LYS A 29 7.90 7.78 -0.21
CA LYS A 29 8.33 7.54 -1.59
C LYS A 29 7.91 8.67 -2.51
N PHE A 30 6.65 9.08 -2.47
CA PHE A 30 6.11 10.11 -3.35
C PHE A 30 6.73 11.48 -3.09
N ARG A 31 6.99 11.83 -1.82
CA ARG A 31 7.73 13.06 -1.47
C ARG A 31 9.15 13.10 -2.04
N ARG A 32 9.75 11.93 -2.30
CA ARG A 32 11.08 11.78 -2.91
C ARG A 32 11.04 11.64 -4.42
N GLY A 33 9.86 11.67 -5.04
CA GLY A 33 9.70 11.40 -6.47
C GLY A 33 9.89 9.93 -6.84
N GLU A 34 9.89 9.01 -5.86
CA GLU A 34 10.15 7.59 -6.09
C GLU A 34 8.86 6.86 -6.41
N SER A 35 8.84 6.22 -7.58
CA SER A 35 7.78 5.30 -7.98
C SER A 35 8.16 3.87 -7.61
N PHE A 36 7.17 3.01 -7.36
CA PHE A 36 7.43 1.62 -7.03
C PHE A 36 6.25 0.72 -7.43
N MET A 37 6.54 -0.58 -7.58
CA MET A 37 5.52 -1.59 -7.81
C MET A 37 4.89 -2.01 -6.48
N LEU A 38 3.56 -2.00 -6.41
CA LEU A 38 2.79 -2.58 -5.31
C LEU A 38 2.07 -3.83 -5.80
N GLN A 39 2.22 -4.92 -5.08
CA GLN A 39 1.62 -6.19 -5.42
C GLN A 39 0.66 -6.65 -4.32
N LEU A 40 -0.57 -6.98 -4.69
CA LEU A 40 -1.64 -7.34 -3.76
C LEU A 40 -2.22 -8.72 -4.10
N PRO A 41 -2.63 -9.52 -3.09
CA PRO A 41 -3.29 -10.79 -3.33
C PRO A 41 -4.68 -10.57 -3.93
N GLN A 42 -5.10 -11.45 -4.86
CA GLN A 42 -6.46 -11.45 -5.43
C GLN A 42 -7.24 -12.69 -4.94
N SER A 43 -8.52 -12.48 -4.64
CA SER A 43 -9.42 -13.44 -3.99
C SER A 43 -9.61 -14.76 -4.74
N ASP A 44 -9.44 -14.74 -6.07
CA ASP A 44 -9.89 -15.75 -7.03
C ASP A 44 -8.74 -16.46 -7.77
N ARG A 45 -7.48 -16.22 -7.34
CA ARG A 45 -6.19 -16.79 -7.78
C ARG A 45 -5.34 -15.83 -8.60
N GLY A 46 -4.42 -15.17 -7.92
CA GLY A 46 -3.33 -14.41 -8.54
C GLY A 46 -2.79 -13.33 -7.63
N GLN A 47 -1.81 -12.60 -8.14
CA GLN A 47 -1.31 -11.37 -7.56
C GLN A 47 -1.58 -10.25 -8.55
N ARG A 48 -2.18 -9.14 -8.10
CA ARG A 48 -2.33 -7.95 -8.93
C ARG A 48 -1.15 -7.03 -8.64
N SER A 49 -0.45 -6.62 -9.69
CA SER A 49 0.65 -5.65 -9.61
C SER A 49 0.16 -4.29 -10.10
N VAL A 50 0.46 -3.23 -9.35
CA VAL A 50 0.07 -1.86 -9.67
C VAL A 50 1.29 -0.96 -9.55
N TRP A 51 1.55 -0.18 -10.59
CA TRP A 51 2.59 0.84 -10.56
C TRP A 51 2.09 2.10 -9.86
N LEU A 52 2.78 2.50 -8.79
CA LEU A 52 2.47 3.72 -8.05
C LEU A 52 3.47 4.81 -8.41
N HIS A 53 2.96 5.92 -8.95
CA HIS A 53 3.77 7.05 -9.40
C HIS A 53 3.32 8.36 -8.71
N PRO A 54 4.24 9.25 -8.29
CA PRO A 54 3.91 10.48 -7.55
C PRO A 54 2.97 11.46 -8.28
N ALA A 55 2.94 11.40 -9.62
CA ALA A 55 2.05 12.23 -10.44
C ALA A 55 0.66 11.61 -10.68
N SER A 56 0.41 10.38 -10.21
CA SER A 56 -0.88 9.71 -10.39
C SER A 56 -1.81 10.00 -9.20
N PRO A 57 -3.11 10.23 -9.45
CA PRO A 57 -4.07 10.35 -8.36
C PRO A 57 -4.16 9.03 -7.58
N LEU A 58 -4.15 9.13 -6.25
CA LEU A 58 -4.24 7.99 -5.35
C LEU A 58 -5.08 8.38 -4.14
N VAL A 59 -6.06 7.54 -3.81
CA VAL A 59 -6.95 7.77 -2.67
C VAL A 59 -6.76 6.66 -1.64
N ILE A 60 -6.58 7.06 -0.39
CA ILE A 60 -6.52 6.17 0.77
C ILE A 60 -7.70 6.53 1.67
N GLN A 61 -8.64 5.61 1.81
CA GLN A 61 -9.86 5.79 2.59
C GLN A 61 -9.86 4.84 3.79
N PHE A 62 -10.10 5.37 4.98
CA PHE A 62 -10.32 4.57 6.19
C PHE A 62 -11.82 4.60 6.52
N PHE A 63 -12.39 3.43 6.84
CA PHE A 63 -13.81 3.35 7.27
C PHE A 63 -13.96 3.31 8.79
N GLY A 64 -12.88 3.05 9.54
CA GLY A 64 -12.86 3.07 11.01
C GLY A 64 -12.58 4.46 11.59
N GLY A 65 -13.11 4.73 12.80
CA GLY A 65 -12.93 6.01 13.49
C GLY A 65 -11.65 6.14 14.33
N ARG A 66 -10.98 5.03 14.66
CA ARG A 66 -9.73 5.06 15.45
C ARG A 66 -8.52 4.85 14.55
N GLN A 67 -7.54 5.74 14.68
CA GLN A 67 -6.27 5.58 13.99
C GLN A 67 -5.47 4.40 14.60
N PRO A 68 -5.03 3.42 13.77
CA PRO A 68 -4.20 2.32 14.24
C PRO A 68 -2.85 2.81 14.78
N SER A 69 -2.29 2.08 15.75
CA SER A 69 -0.91 2.33 16.18
C SER A 69 0.07 2.00 15.05
N ILE A 70 1.11 2.82 14.94
CA ILE A 70 2.17 2.63 13.95
C ILE A 70 3.30 1.80 14.58
N ASP A 71 3.64 0.71 13.92
CA ASP A 71 4.79 -0.13 14.13
C ASP A 71 5.92 0.33 13.21
N ARG A 72 7.00 0.86 13.80
CA ARG A 72 8.12 1.41 13.02
C ARG A 72 8.89 0.33 12.27
N ASN A 73 9.05 -0.86 12.86
CA ASN A 73 9.79 -1.95 12.25
C ASN A 73 9.07 -2.40 10.97
N LEU A 74 7.74 -2.51 11.04
CA LEU A 74 6.94 -2.83 9.86
C LEU A 74 7.05 -1.75 8.77
N VAL A 75 7.05 -0.45 9.13
CA VAL A 75 7.25 0.62 8.13
C VAL A 75 8.62 0.48 7.46
N GLU A 76 9.68 0.18 8.21
CA GLU A 76 11.03 0.00 7.68
C GLU A 76 11.14 -1.22 6.76
N GLU A 77 10.52 -2.34 7.12
CA GLU A 77 10.43 -3.53 6.27
C GLU A 77 9.72 -3.23 4.95
N LEU A 78 8.54 -2.59 5.02
CA LEU A 78 7.77 -2.19 3.84
C LEU A 78 8.55 -1.18 2.97
N MET A 79 9.23 -0.20 3.57
CA MET A 79 10.10 0.74 2.85
C MET A 79 11.24 0.03 2.12
N THR A 80 11.85 -0.97 2.75
CA THR A 80 12.92 -1.77 2.16
C THR A 80 12.42 -2.53 0.95
N GLN A 81 11.26 -3.19 1.05
CA GLN A 81 10.63 -3.88 -0.06
C GLN A 81 10.25 -2.93 -1.20
N ALA A 82 9.60 -1.80 -0.90
CA ALA A 82 9.26 -0.78 -1.90
C ALA A 82 10.46 -0.13 -2.59
N SER A 83 11.68 -0.35 -2.10
CA SER A 83 12.92 0.10 -2.72
C SER A 83 13.62 -0.99 -3.52
N SER A 84 13.12 -2.22 -3.49
CA SER A 84 13.68 -3.37 -4.20
C SER A 84 13.21 -3.43 -5.66
N PRO A 85 13.93 -4.15 -6.55
CA PRO A 85 13.52 -4.34 -7.94
C PRO A 85 12.14 -4.99 -8.10
N ASP A 86 11.76 -5.89 -7.19
CA ASP A 86 10.48 -6.60 -7.21
C ASP A 86 9.32 -5.77 -6.63
N GLY A 87 9.64 -4.66 -5.95
CA GLY A 87 8.68 -3.78 -5.29
C GLY A 87 8.15 -4.33 -3.96
N LEU A 88 6.98 -3.84 -3.56
CA LEU A 88 6.34 -4.18 -2.28
C LEU A 88 5.24 -5.22 -2.52
N THR A 89 5.37 -6.41 -1.93
CA THR A 89 4.28 -7.39 -1.87
C THR A 89 3.55 -7.30 -0.54
N LEU A 90 2.25 -7.01 -0.58
CA LEU A 90 1.36 -7.26 0.55
C LEU A 90 0.98 -8.73 0.56
N ARG A 91 1.11 -9.38 1.72
CA ARG A 91 0.64 -10.76 1.92
C ARG A 91 -0.68 -10.71 2.66
N SER A 92 -1.64 -11.56 2.26
CA SER A 92 -2.84 -11.77 3.05
C SER A 92 -2.39 -12.31 4.40
N THR A 93 -2.62 -11.57 5.47
CA THR A 93 -2.49 -12.12 6.83
C THR A 93 -3.67 -13.07 6.99
N THR A 94 -3.39 -14.37 7.05
CA THR A 94 -4.37 -15.41 7.36
C THR A 94 -4.91 -15.22 8.77
#